data_AF-A0A918AR71-F1
#
_entry.id   AF-A0A918AR71-F1
#
_cell.length_a   1.000
_cell.length_b   1.000
_cell.length_c   1.000
_cell.angle_alpha   90.00
_cell.angle_beta   90.00
_cell.angle_gamma   90.00
#
_symmetry.space_group_name_H-M   'P 1'
#
loop_
_entity.id
_entity.type
_entity.pdbx_description
1 polymer ?
#
loop_
_entity_poly.entity_id
_entity_poly.type
_entity_poly.pdbx_seq_one_letter_code
_entity_poly.pdbx_strand_id
1 'polypeptide(L)'
;MTQVLDTLSRRWSVLVVNAVSAGYCRFNELHRHLEGINHKVLIETLYRLQRDGYLTGPLTAPPRRGNRTDAVPYELTSLGRNFRDLVHALDEWSERHEEHLTRAREDFDRLRATA
;
A
#
# COMPACT_ATOMS: atom_id res chain seq x y z
N MET A 1 -10.62 -0.04 18.71
CA MET A 1 -9.49 0.66 18.07
C MET A 1 -9.70 0.61 16.56
N THR A 2 -9.58 1.73 15.86
CA THR A 2 -10.19 1.97 14.54
C THR A 2 -9.54 1.14 13.42
N GLN A 3 -10.32 0.31 12.73
CA GLN A 3 -9.90 -0.63 11.66
C GLN A 3 -9.04 0.03 10.55
N VAL A 4 -9.23 1.33 10.31
CA VAL A 4 -8.45 2.14 9.35
C VAL A 4 -6.96 2.25 9.71
N LEU A 5 -6.61 2.38 11.01
CA LEU A 5 -5.21 2.46 11.45
C LEU A 5 -4.47 1.13 11.23
N ASP A 6 -5.16 -0.01 11.34
CA ASP A 6 -4.59 -1.31 10.98
C ASP A 6 -4.28 -1.37 9.49
N THR A 7 -5.17 -0.85 8.62
CA THR A 7 -4.91 -0.77 7.19
C THR A 7 -3.71 0.14 6.87
N LEU A 8 -3.63 1.33 7.50
CA LEU A 8 -2.55 2.30 7.29
C LEU A 8 -1.18 1.80 7.76
N SER A 9 -1.12 1.10 8.89
CA SER A 9 0.15 0.60 9.45
C SER A 9 0.78 -0.52 8.61
N ARG A 10 0.01 -1.12 7.70
CA ARG A 10 0.50 -2.18 6.80
C ARG A 10 1.15 -1.58 5.57
N ARG A 11 2.48 -1.64 5.52
CA ARG A 11 3.34 -1.23 4.38
C ARG A 11 2.69 -1.50 3.01
N TRP A 12 2.33 -2.75 2.72
CA TRP A 12 1.86 -3.13 1.39
C TRP A 12 0.46 -2.60 1.06
N SER A 13 -0.40 -2.35 2.06
CA SER A 13 -1.73 -1.77 1.81
C SER A 13 -1.60 -0.36 1.22
N VAL A 14 -0.75 0.46 1.84
CA VAL A 14 -0.48 1.84 1.39
C VAL A 14 0.14 1.86 0.00
N LEU A 15 1.16 1.01 -0.22
CA LEU A 15 1.84 0.94 -1.51
C LEU A 15 0.91 0.45 -2.65
N VAL A 16 0.05 -0.53 -2.40
CA VAL A 16 -0.93 -1.00 -3.39
C VAL A 16 -1.95 0.09 -3.73
N VAL A 17 -2.50 0.79 -2.73
CA VAL A 17 -3.44 1.90 -2.96
C VAL A 17 -2.80 3.00 -3.81
N ASN A 18 -1.56 3.40 -3.49
CA ASN A 18 -0.84 4.40 -4.26
C ASN A 18 -0.56 3.93 -5.70
N ALA A 19 -0.15 2.67 -5.88
CA ALA A 19 0.12 2.12 -7.20
C ALA A 19 -1.14 2.05 -8.09
N VAL A 20 -2.28 1.59 -7.54
CA VAL A 20 -3.55 1.58 -8.28
C VAL A 20 -4.00 3.00 -8.62
N SER A 21 -3.84 3.95 -7.69
CA SER A 21 -4.11 5.37 -7.95
C SER A 21 -3.26 5.94 -9.10
N ALA A 22 -2.02 5.47 -9.24
CA ALA A 22 -1.09 5.86 -10.30
C ALA A 22 -1.35 5.13 -11.64
N GLY A 23 -2.35 4.25 -11.72
CA GLY A 23 -2.73 3.54 -12.95
C GLY A 23 -2.16 2.13 -13.09
N TYR A 24 -1.44 1.60 -12.09
CA TYR A 24 -1.01 0.20 -12.08
C TYR A 24 -2.18 -0.69 -11.68
N CYS A 25 -3.01 -1.06 -12.65
CA CYS A 25 -4.28 -1.71 -12.36
C CYS A 25 -4.25 -3.23 -12.54
N ARG A 26 -3.17 -3.84 -13.04
CA ARG A 26 -3.08 -5.31 -13.20
C ARG A 26 -2.17 -5.95 -12.17
N PHE A 27 -2.42 -7.21 -11.84
CA PHE A 27 -1.61 -7.96 -10.87
C PHE A 27 -0.11 -7.97 -11.22
N ASN A 28 0.24 -8.24 -12.49
CA ASN A 28 1.64 -8.27 -12.92
C ASN A 28 2.28 -6.88 -13.01
N GLU A 29 1.47 -5.83 -13.18
CA GLU A 29 1.95 -4.45 -13.13
C GLU A 29 2.26 -4.07 -11.69
N LEU A 30 1.31 -4.32 -10.79
CA LEU A 30 1.49 -4.14 -9.35
C LEU A 30 2.70 -4.92 -8.81
N HIS A 31 2.84 -6.21 -9.15
CA HIS A 31 3.96 -7.01 -8.68
C HIS A 31 5.32 -6.51 -9.18
N ARG A 32 5.39 -6.00 -10.42
CA ARG A 32 6.62 -5.42 -10.97
C ARG A 32 6.94 -4.06 -10.38
N HIS A 33 5.92 -3.23 -10.15
CA HIS A 33 6.09 -1.89 -9.58
C HIS A 33 6.44 -1.93 -8.09
N LEU A 34 5.85 -2.88 -7.35
CA LEU A 34 6.04 -3.04 -5.92
C LEU A 34 7.24 -3.94 -5.62
N GLU A 35 8.44 -3.42 -5.88
CA GLU A 35 9.68 -4.17 -5.66
C GLU A 35 9.79 -4.75 -4.24
N GLY A 36 10.13 -6.03 -4.15
CA GLY A 36 10.27 -6.76 -2.88
C GLY A 36 8.98 -7.35 -2.32
N ILE A 37 7.81 -7.10 -2.92
CA ILE A 37 6.62 -7.88 -2.58
C ILE A 37 6.70 -9.25 -3.24
N ASN A 38 6.32 -10.30 -2.53
CA ASN A 38 6.14 -11.62 -3.14
C ASN A 38 4.69 -11.82 -3.58
N HIS A 39 4.45 -12.73 -4.52
CA HIS A 39 3.11 -13.03 -5.03
C HIS A 39 2.07 -13.32 -3.94
N LYS A 40 2.44 -14.11 -2.92
CA LYS A 40 1.50 -14.50 -1.84
C LYS A 40 1.04 -13.27 -1.06
N VAL A 41 1.98 -12.41 -0.67
CA VAL A 41 1.69 -11.17 0.07
C VAL A 41 0.89 -10.19 -0.78
N LEU A 42 1.15 -10.11 -2.09
CA LEU A 42 0.33 -9.28 -2.99
C LEU A 42 -1.11 -9.80 -3.08
N ILE A 43 -1.30 -11.12 -3.25
CA ILE A 43 -2.62 -11.75 -3.28
C ILE A 43 -3.39 -11.48 -1.97
N GLU A 44 -2.76 -11.70 -0.81
CA GLU A 44 -3.36 -11.47 0.50
C GLU A 44 -3.70 -9.99 0.72
N THR A 45 -2.85 -9.08 0.25
CA THR A 45 -3.07 -7.64 0.37
C THR A 45 -4.24 -7.19 -0.49
N LEU A 46 -4.31 -7.63 -1.75
CA LEU A 46 -5.41 -7.33 -2.66
C LEU A 46 -6.74 -7.87 -2.13
N TYR A 47 -6.75 -9.12 -1.67
CA TYR A 47 -7.94 -9.73 -1.09
C TYR A 47 -8.45 -8.95 0.13
N ARG A 48 -7.54 -8.54 1.03
CA ARG A 48 -7.88 -7.72 2.19
C ARG A 48 -8.45 -6.36 1.78
N LEU A 49 -7.79 -5.65 0.88
CA LEU A 49 -8.24 -4.33 0.41
C LEU A 49 -9.60 -4.41 -0.31
N GLN A 50 -9.87 -5.49 -1.04
CA GLN A 50 -11.19 -5.74 -1.63
C GLN A 50 -12.24 -6.05 -0.57
N ARG A 51 -11.93 -6.91 0.40
CA ARG A 51 -12.81 -7.25 1.53
C ARG A 51 -13.19 -6.02 2.35
N ASP A 52 -12.22 -5.14 2.59
CA ASP A 52 -12.41 -3.91 3.36
C ASP A 52 -13.04 -2.78 2.51
N GLY A 53 -13.28 -3.02 1.21
CA GLY A 53 -13.99 -2.10 0.32
C GLY A 53 -13.15 -0.96 -0.23
N TYR A 54 -11.81 -1.00 -0.12
CA TYR A 54 -10.91 -0.01 -0.72
C TYR A 54 -10.69 -0.25 -2.22
N LEU A 55 -10.77 -1.50 -2.66
CA LEU A 55 -10.57 -1.90 -4.04
C LEU A 55 -11.74 -2.70 -4.59
N THR A 56 -11.99 -2.56 -5.89
CA THR A 56 -12.76 -3.51 -6.71
C THR A 56 -11.82 -4.16 -7.72
N GLY A 57 -12.19 -5.33 -8.22
CA GLY A 57 -11.40 -6.05 -9.22
C GLY A 57 -11.73 -7.54 -9.24
N PRO A 58 -10.95 -8.35 -9.97
CA PRO A 58 -11.11 -9.79 -9.96
C PRO A 58 -10.89 -10.28 -8.54
N LEU A 59 -11.85 -11.06 -8.01
CA LEU A 59 -11.62 -11.82 -6.80
C LEU A 59 -10.40 -12.69 -7.07
N THR A 60 -9.41 -12.66 -6.18
CA THR A 60 -8.16 -13.41 -6.27
C THR A 60 -8.39 -14.92 -6.12
N ALA A 61 -9.31 -15.49 -6.90
CA ALA A 61 -9.36 -16.92 -7.16
C ALA A 61 -8.08 -17.27 -7.93
N PRO A 62 -7.41 -18.40 -7.64
CA PRO A 62 -6.28 -18.84 -8.43
C PRO A 62 -6.73 -18.92 -9.90
N PRO A 63 -5.97 -18.35 -10.85
CA PRO A 63 -6.35 -18.39 -12.25
C PRO A 63 -6.50 -19.85 -12.66
N ARG A 64 -7.73 -20.27 -13.01
CA ARG A 64 -7.91 -21.52 -13.74
C ARG A 64 -7.06 -21.38 -14.99
N ARG A 65 -6.09 -22.29 -15.16
CA ARG A 65 -5.28 -22.44 -16.37
C ARG A 65 -6.22 -22.32 -17.58
N GLY A 66 -6.17 -21.21 -18.32
CA GLY A 66 -7.06 -21.08 -19.47
C GLY A 66 -7.14 -19.70 -20.10
N ASN A 67 -7.39 -18.63 -19.33
CA ASN A 67 -7.67 -17.34 -19.96
C ASN A 67 -6.68 -16.25 -19.48
N ARG A 68 -5.70 -15.95 -20.32
CA ARG A 68 -4.62 -14.98 -20.07
C ARG A 68 -4.97 -13.56 -20.57
N THR A 69 -6.17 -13.32 -21.11
CA THR A 69 -6.38 -12.12 -21.94
C THR A 69 -7.32 -11.08 -21.33
N ASP A 70 -8.24 -11.44 -20.42
CA ASP A 70 -9.23 -10.48 -19.88
C ASP A 70 -9.21 -10.38 -18.35
N ALA A 71 -8.03 -10.28 -17.74
CA ALA A 71 -7.96 -9.98 -16.31
C ALA A 71 -8.46 -8.55 -16.08
N VAL A 72 -9.67 -8.42 -15.54
CA VAL A 72 -10.29 -7.15 -15.12
C VAL A 72 -9.29 -6.35 -14.27
N PRO A 73 -9.13 -5.03 -14.50
CA PRO A 73 -8.25 -4.20 -13.69
C PRO A 73 -8.76 -4.09 -12.24
N TYR A 74 -7.82 -3.89 -11.31
CA TYR A 74 -8.12 -3.38 -9.98
C TYR A 74 -8.39 -1.88 -10.06
N GLU A 75 -9.37 -1.43 -9.30
CA GLU A 75 -9.80 -0.03 -9.25
C GLU A 75 -10.04 0.40 -7.81
N LEU A 76 -9.71 1.65 -7.49
CA LEU A 76 -10.07 2.23 -6.19
C LEU A 76 -11.57 2.50 -6.15
N THR A 77 -12.20 2.11 -5.04
CA THR A 77 -13.56 2.57 -4.73
C THR A 77 -13.54 4.03 -4.31
N SER A 78 -14.72 4.62 -4.08
CA SER A 78 -14.79 5.94 -3.46
C SER A 78 -14.14 5.97 -2.06
N LEU A 79 -14.26 4.89 -1.30
CA LEU A 79 -13.58 4.75 -0.02
C LEU A 79 -12.06 4.63 -0.20
N GLY A 80 -11.60 3.85 -1.18
CA GLY A 80 -10.17 3.73 -1.54
C GLY A 80 -9.54 5.05 -1.94
N ARG A 81 -10.24 5.87 -2.72
CA ARG A 81 -9.78 7.22 -3.08
C ARG A 81 -9.66 8.13 -1.86
N ASN A 82 -10.68 8.15 -0.99
CA ASN A 82 -10.61 8.94 0.24
C ASN A 82 -9.51 8.48 1.20
N PHE A 83 -9.27 7.16 1.28
CA PHE A 83 -8.16 6.60 2.04
C PHE A 83 -6.79 7.03 1.47
N ARG A 84 -6.66 7.11 0.14
CA ARG A 84 -5.44 7.61 -0.51
C ARG A 84 -5.15 9.06 -0.12
N ASP A 85 -6.17 9.89 0.09
CA ASP A 85 -5.97 11.29 0.52
C ASP A 85 -5.39 11.35 1.95
N LEU A 86 -5.76 10.43 2.83
CA LEU A 86 -5.15 10.31 4.16
C LEU A 86 -3.68 9.88 4.08
N VAL A 87 -3.37 8.93 3.19
CA VAL A 87 -1.98 8.53 2.91
C VAL A 87 -1.18 9.74 2.42
N HIS A 88 -1.72 10.49 1.47
CA HIS A 88 -1.06 11.68 0.92
C HIS A 88 -0.80 12.74 2.00
N ALA A 89 -1.77 13.01 2.86
CA ALA A 89 -1.60 13.95 3.97
C ALA A 89 -0.50 13.51 4.96
N LEU A 90 -0.33 12.19 5.16
CA LEU A 90 0.74 11.65 5.98
C LEU A 90 2.11 11.80 5.29
N ASP A 91 2.18 11.58 3.98
CA ASP A 91 3.39 11.81 3.19
C ASP A 91 3.80 13.29 3.25
N GLU A 92 2.88 14.23 2.99
CA GLU A 92 3.12 15.68 3.10
C GLU A 92 3.54 16.12 4.51
N TRP A 93 2.98 15.49 5.55
CA TRP A 93 3.43 15.75 6.91
C TRP A 93 4.85 15.22 7.13
N SER A 94 5.16 14.03 6.62
CA SER A 94 6.47 13.39 6.78
C SER A 94 7.56 14.20 6.09
N GLU A 95 7.33 14.65 4.86
CA GLU A 95 8.26 15.51 4.10
C GLU A 95 8.56 16.81 4.87
N ARG A 96 7.54 17.46 5.43
CA ARG A 96 7.71 18.70 6.21
C ARG A 96 8.52 18.51 7.50
N HIS A 97 8.59 17.29 8.03
CA HIS A 97 9.25 17.00 9.31
C HIS A 97 10.47 16.08 9.16
N GLU A 98 10.91 15.79 7.94
CA GLU A 98 11.99 14.84 7.68
C GLU A 98 13.29 15.27 8.38
N GLU A 99 13.67 16.55 8.29
CA GLU A 99 14.85 17.06 8.99
C GLU A 99 14.73 16.93 10.50
N HIS A 100 13.54 17.19 11.05
CA HIS A 100 13.30 17.10 12.49
C HIS A 100 13.43 15.66 12.98
N LEU A 101 12.86 14.71 12.23
CA LEU A 101 12.96 13.27 12.53
C LEU A 101 14.40 12.77 12.43
N THR A 102 15.15 13.20 11.41
CA THR A 102 16.56 12.83 11.23
C THR A 102 17.41 13.35 12.38
N ARG A 103 17.29 14.65 12.73
CA ARG A 103 18.02 15.23 13.88
C ARG A 103 17.69 14.51 15.18
N ALA A 104 16.42 14.21 15.44
CA ALA A 104 16.01 13.49 16.64
C ALA A 104 16.64 12.09 16.74
N ARG A 105 16.77 11.37 15.61
CA ARG A 105 17.44 10.07 15.55
C ARG A 105 18.95 10.19 15.81
N GLU A 106 19.61 11.13 15.14
CA GLU A 106 21.04 11.37 15.33
C GLU A 106 21.37 11.76 16.78
N ASP A 107 20.58 12.65 17.37
CA ASP A 107 20.74 13.09 18.76
C ASP A 107 20.63 11.89 19.73
N PHE A 108 19.64 11.01 19.52
CA PHE A 108 19.46 9.80 20.32
C PHE A 108 20.62 8.81 20.15
N ASP A 109 21.06 8.57 18.92
CA ASP A 109 22.16 7.65 18.61
C ASP A 109 23.48 8.15 19.21
N ARG A 110 23.73 9.47 19.17
CA ARG A 110 24.89 10.08 19.85
C ARG A 110 24.84 9.86 21.35
N LEU A 111 23.69 10.09 21.99
CA LEU A 111 23.53 9.87 23.43
C LEU A 111 23.77 8.40 23.83
N ARG A 112 23.28 7.45 23.02
CA ARG A 112 23.51 6.02 23.25
C ARG A 112 24.95 5.57 23.02
N ALA A 113 25.68 6.19 22.10
CA ALA A 113 27.07 5.84 21.83
C ALA A 113 28.03 6.33 22.93
N THR A 114 27.64 7.35 23.69
CA THR A 114 28.43 7.93 24.80
C THR A 114 28.19 7.30 26.17
N ALA A 115 27.23 6.37 26.28
CA ALA A 115 26.85 5.67 27.52
C ALA A 115 27.35 4.22 27.52
#